data_AF-A0A2K5VGR5-F1
#
_entry.id   AF-A0A2K5VGR5-F1
#
_cell.length_a   1.000
_cell.length_b   1.000
_cell.length_c   1.000
_cell.angle_alpha   90.00
_cell.angle_beta   90.00
_cell.angle_gamma   90.00
#
_symmetry.space_group_name_H-M   'P 1'
#
loop_
_entity.id
_entity.type
_entity.pdbx_description
1 polymer ?
#
loop_
_entity_poly.entity_id
_entity_poly.type
_entity_poly.pdbx_seq_one_letter_code
_entity_poly.pdbx_strand_id
1 'polypeptide(L)'
;TCDVTMPKAPKGKSAGREKKVIHPYSRKATQITREAHKQEKKEKLKNEKALRLNLIGEKLQWFQNHLDPQKNRYSKKDACQLIERYLNRFSSELEQIELHNSIRDRQGRRHCSRETVIKQTMEQERQQYEGYGLEIPDILNASNLKMFREWDFDLKKLPNIKMRKIKLMMQFPRSARGKLL
;
A
#
# COMPACT_ATOMS: atom_id res chain seq x y z
N THR A 1 -21.51 -72.18 -6.34
CA THR A 1 -21.98 -71.40 -5.16
C THR A 1 -21.14 -70.16 -5.08
N CYS A 2 -21.74 -68.99 -5.32
CA CYS A 2 -21.04 -67.71 -5.39
C CYS A 2 -21.00 -67.12 -3.97
N ASP A 3 -19.83 -67.09 -3.34
CA ASP A 3 -19.65 -66.52 -2.01
C ASP A 3 -19.54 -64.99 -2.13
N VAL A 4 -20.65 -64.29 -1.90
CA VAL A 4 -20.71 -62.82 -1.93
C VAL A 4 -20.07 -62.29 -0.65
N THR A 5 -18.79 -61.91 -0.71
CA THR A 5 -18.11 -61.25 0.41
C THR A 5 -18.54 -59.78 0.49
N MET A 6 -19.37 -59.46 1.48
CA MET A 6 -19.80 -58.10 1.79
C MET A 6 -18.62 -57.23 2.27
N PRO A 7 -18.47 -55.98 1.79
CA PRO A 7 -17.44 -55.08 2.30
C PRO A 7 -17.81 -54.60 3.71
N LYS A 8 -16.87 -54.76 4.65
CA LYS A 8 -17.01 -54.38 6.05
C LYS A 8 -17.23 -52.85 6.17
N ALA A 9 -18.31 -52.45 6.82
CA ALA A 9 -18.64 -51.05 7.05
C ALA A 9 -17.49 -50.29 7.74
N PRO A 10 -17.19 -49.03 7.34
CA PRO A 10 -16.16 -48.25 7.99
C PRO A 10 -16.57 -47.98 9.44
N LYS A 11 -15.81 -48.54 10.39
CA LYS A 11 -16.00 -48.31 11.83
C LYS A 11 -16.04 -46.81 12.11
N GLY A 12 -17.13 -46.38 12.75
CA GLY A 12 -17.41 -44.99 13.10
C GLY A 12 -16.21 -44.30 13.75
N LYS A 13 -15.95 -43.07 13.30
CA LYS A 13 -14.95 -42.19 13.91
C LYS A 13 -15.33 -41.98 15.37
N SER A 14 -14.48 -42.45 16.27
CA SER A 14 -14.61 -42.23 17.71
C SER A 14 -14.50 -40.73 17.99
N ALA A 15 -15.66 -40.09 18.12
CA ALA A 15 -15.84 -38.66 18.37
C ALA A 15 -15.48 -38.24 19.82
N GLY A 16 -14.53 -38.93 20.45
CA GLY A 16 -14.21 -38.73 21.87
C GLY A 16 -12.85 -39.26 22.31
N ARG A 17 -11.89 -39.46 21.39
CA ARG A 17 -10.50 -39.71 21.80
C ARG A 17 -9.79 -38.38 21.90
N GLU A 18 -9.34 -38.05 23.12
CA GLU A 18 -8.34 -37.02 23.40
C GLU A 18 -7.28 -37.03 22.30
N LYS A 19 -6.88 -35.84 21.83
CA LYS A 19 -5.91 -35.71 20.74
C LYS A 19 -4.62 -36.41 21.16
N LYS A 20 -4.47 -37.67 20.71
CA LYS A 20 -3.31 -38.51 21.02
C LYS A 20 -2.05 -37.73 20.70
N VAL A 21 -1.08 -37.73 21.62
CA VAL A 21 0.25 -37.16 21.42
C VAL A 21 0.81 -37.71 20.11
N ILE A 22 1.04 -36.82 19.14
CA ILE A 22 1.49 -37.17 17.80
C ILE A 22 3.02 -37.15 17.82
N HIS A 23 3.64 -38.27 17.48
CA HIS A 23 5.11 -38.31 17.36
C HIS A 23 5.58 -37.35 16.25
N PRO A 24 6.65 -36.57 16.47
CA PRO A 24 7.10 -35.51 15.55
C PRO A 24 7.42 -36.02 14.15
N TYR A 25 7.94 -37.24 14.01
CA TYR A 25 8.26 -37.85 12.71
C TYR A 25 7.13 -38.70 12.11
N SER A 26 5.92 -38.66 12.67
CA SER A 26 4.78 -39.40 12.12
C SER A 26 4.21 -38.73 10.86
N ARG A 27 3.59 -39.53 9.98
CA ARG A 27 2.86 -39.00 8.80
C ARG A 27 1.84 -37.92 9.17
N LYS A 28 1.18 -38.09 10.31
CA LYS A 28 0.18 -37.13 10.83
C LYS A 28 0.83 -35.80 11.23
N ALA A 29 2.01 -35.83 11.86
CA ALA A 29 2.77 -34.61 12.15
C ALA A 29 3.20 -33.91 10.85
N THR A 30 3.72 -34.64 9.86
CA THR A 30 4.07 -34.07 8.55
C THR A 30 2.87 -33.44 7.83
N GLN A 31 1.68 -34.02 7.96
CA GLN A 31 0.47 -33.44 7.38
C GLN A 31 0.10 -32.12 8.08
N ILE A 32 0.13 -32.09 9.41
CA ILE A 32 -0.16 -30.88 10.19
C ILE A 32 0.83 -29.76 9.85
N THR A 33 2.13 -30.05 9.76
CA THR A 33 3.13 -29.03 9.40
C THR A 33 2.94 -28.49 7.99
N ARG A 34 2.58 -29.35 7.02
CA ARG A 34 2.23 -28.92 5.65
C ARG A 34 1.01 -28.01 5.62
N GLU A 35 -0.04 -28.37 6.35
CA GLU A 35 -1.27 -27.57 6.45
C GLU A 35 -1.00 -26.22 7.13
N ALA A 36 -0.23 -26.22 8.22
CA ALA A 36 0.19 -25.00 8.92
C ALA A 36 0.97 -24.06 7.98
N HIS A 37 1.97 -24.58 7.26
CA HIS A 37 2.76 -23.78 6.32
C HIS A 37 1.92 -23.26 5.13
N LYS A 38 0.95 -24.05 4.63
CA LYS A 38 -0.01 -23.58 3.62
C LYS A 38 -0.84 -22.42 4.15
N GLN A 39 -1.32 -22.53 5.39
CA GLN A 39 -2.12 -21.48 6.03
C GLN A 39 -1.28 -20.22 6.30
N GLU A 40 -0.04 -20.38 6.77
CA GLU A 40 0.90 -19.27 6.97
C GLU A 40 1.15 -18.51 5.67
N LYS A 41 1.42 -19.22 4.55
CA LYS A 41 1.57 -18.60 3.23
C LYS A 41 0.32 -17.84 2.80
N LYS A 42 -0.87 -18.42 3.03
CA LYS A 42 -2.14 -17.78 2.71
C LYS A 42 -2.34 -16.49 3.50
N GLU A 43 -2.07 -16.50 4.81
CA GLU A 43 -2.18 -15.31 5.65
C GLU A 43 -1.13 -14.25 5.29
N LYS A 44 0.12 -14.64 4.97
CA LYS A 44 1.14 -13.72 4.46
C LYS A 44 0.68 -12.97 3.21
N LEU A 45 0.15 -13.69 2.22
CA LEU A 45 -0.37 -13.07 0.99
C LEU A 45 -1.56 -12.14 1.24
N LYS A 46 -2.42 -12.47 2.21
CA LYS A 46 -3.53 -11.57 2.61
C LYS A 46 -2.98 -10.30 3.26
N ASN A 47 -2.03 -10.43 4.16
CA ASN A 47 -1.42 -9.32 4.88
C ASN A 47 -0.67 -8.38 3.93
N GLU A 48 0.07 -8.93 2.95
CA GLU A 48 0.74 -8.13 1.92
C GLU A 48 -0.26 -7.34 1.06
N LYS A 49 -1.38 -7.97 0.66
CA LYS A 49 -2.43 -7.28 -0.10
C LYS A 49 -3.10 -6.19 0.74
N ALA A 50 -3.40 -6.48 2.01
CA ALA A 50 -3.97 -5.51 2.93
C ALA A 50 -3.02 -4.33 3.15
N LEU A 51 -1.72 -4.58 3.34
CA LEU A 51 -0.70 -3.54 3.48
C LEU A 51 -0.64 -2.63 2.24
N ARG A 52 -0.67 -3.20 1.03
CA ARG A 52 -0.68 -2.42 -0.22
C ARG A 52 -1.93 -1.55 -0.32
N LEU A 53 -3.10 -2.10 0.01
CA LEU A 53 -4.35 -1.33 0.00
C LEU A 53 -4.36 -0.23 1.05
N ASN A 54 -3.84 -0.49 2.25
CA ASN A 54 -3.70 0.50 3.31
C ASN A 54 -2.79 1.65 2.87
N LEU A 55 -1.63 1.34 2.28
CA LEU A 55 -0.70 2.38 1.80
C LEU A 55 -1.34 3.29 0.74
N ILE A 56 -2.12 2.71 -0.18
CA ILE A 56 -2.88 3.49 -1.16
C ILE A 56 -3.96 4.32 -0.45
N GLY A 57 -4.70 3.71 0.49
CA GLY A 57 -5.72 4.39 1.27
C GLY A 57 -5.19 5.59 2.04
N GLU A 58 -4.06 5.45 2.74
CA GLU A 58 -3.38 6.52 3.47
C GLU A 58 -2.92 7.65 2.53
N LYS A 59 -2.37 7.30 1.36
CA LYS A 59 -2.02 8.28 0.33
C LYS A 59 -3.25 9.07 -0.09
N LEU A 60 -4.35 8.39 -0.40
CA LEU A 60 -5.60 9.03 -0.83
C LEU A 60 -6.21 9.89 0.27
N GLN A 61 -6.21 9.40 1.51
CA GLN A 61 -6.64 10.13 2.69
C GLN A 61 -5.92 11.47 2.82
N TRP A 62 -4.59 11.46 2.65
CA TRP A 62 -3.81 12.70 2.68
C TRP A 62 -4.31 13.67 1.61
N PHE A 63 -4.50 13.22 0.37
CA PHE A 63 -4.99 14.08 -0.70
C PHE A 63 -6.36 14.65 -0.38
N GLN A 64 -7.31 13.82 0.07
CA GLN A 64 -8.68 14.26 0.40
C GLN A 64 -8.69 15.34 1.49
N ASN A 65 -7.88 15.18 2.54
CA ASN A 65 -7.78 16.13 3.64
C ASN A 65 -7.16 17.47 3.23
N HIS A 66 -6.35 17.50 2.17
CA HIS A 66 -5.68 18.69 1.67
C HIS A 66 -6.37 19.29 0.43
N LEU A 67 -7.55 18.79 0.07
CA LEU A 67 -8.39 19.44 -0.92
C LEU A 67 -9.03 20.70 -0.33
N ASP A 68 -9.13 21.74 -1.16
CA ASP A 68 -9.84 22.97 -0.86
C ASP A 68 -11.34 22.67 -1.00
N PRO A 69 -12.17 22.85 0.05
CA PRO A 69 -13.60 22.58 -0.01
C PRO A 69 -14.35 23.39 -1.07
N GLN A 70 -13.87 24.61 -1.37
CA GLN A 70 -14.58 25.57 -2.23
C GLN A 70 -14.28 25.37 -3.73
N LYS A 71 -13.19 24.69 -4.07
CA LYS A 71 -12.77 24.51 -5.48
C LYS A 71 -13.50 23.35 -6.16
N ASN A 72 -14.28 23.62 -7.20
CA ASN A 72 -14.98 22.56 -7.94
C ASN A 72 -14.13 21.92 -9.06
N ARG A 73 -12.96 22.47 -9.35
CA ARG A 73 -12.03 21.95 -10.36
C ARG A 73 -10.60 22.38 -10.05
N TYR A 74 -9.65 21.48 -10.28
CA TYR A 74 -8.23 21.79 -10.20
C TYR A 74 -7.65 22.02 -11.60
N SER A 75 -6.78 23.01 -11.73
CA SER A 75 -5.89 23.10 -12.88
C SER A 75 -4.73 22.13 -12.74
N LYS A 76 -4.01 21.87 -13.83
CA LYS A 76 -2.77 21.07 -13.75
C LYS A 76 -1.73 21.70 -12.82
N LYS A 77 -1.67 23.04 -12.77
CA LYS A 77 -0.76 23.76 -11.87
C LYS A 77 -1.13 23.55 -10.41
N ASP A 78 -2.42 23.63 -10.08
CA ASP A 78 -2.89 23.35 -8.72
C ASP A 78 -2.60 21.90 -8.30
N ALA A 79 -2.77 20.96 -9.22
CA ALA A 79 -2.45 19.55 -8.97
C ALA A 79 -0.96 19.35 -8.68
N CYS A 80 -0.07 19.99 -9.47
CA CYS A 80 1.37 19.97 -9.18
C CYS A 80 1.69 20.57 -7.80
N GLN A 81 1.07 21.70 -7.44
CA GLN A 81 1.27 22.32 -6.12
C GLN A 81 0.81 21.40 -4.98
N LEU A 82 -0.31 20.69 -5.16
CA LEU A 82 -0.79 19.72 -4.18
C LEU A 82 0.17 18.54 -4.04
N ILE A 83 0.75 18.06 -5.14
CA ILE A 83 1.78 17.01 -5.13
C ILE A 83 3.05 17.50 -4.42
N GLU A 84 3.50 18.73 -4.65
CA GLU A 84 4.66 19.28 -3.92
C GLU A 84 4.42 19.32 -2.41
N ARG A 85 3.22 19.70 -1.98
CA ARG A 85 2.84 19.63 -0.56
C ARG A 85 2.87 18.18 -0.03
N TYR A 86 2.41 17.23 -0.84
CA TYR A 86 2.45 15.80 -0.48
C TYR A 86 3.89 15.29 -0.33
N LEU A 87 4.78 15.66 -1.25
CA LEU A 87 6.20 15.26 -1.21
C LEU A 87 6.92 15.86 0.00
N ASN A 88 6.51 17.05 0.44
CA ASN A 88 7.08 17.72 1.61
C ASN A 88 6.37 17.38 2.94
N ARG A 89 5.45 16.40 2.97
CA ARG A 89 4.66 16.08 4.17
C ARG A 89 5.49 15.68 5.40
N PHE A 90 6.71 15.20 5.20
CA PHE A 90 7.61 14.79 6.29
C PHE A 90 8.67 15.84 6.64
N SER A 91 8.63 17.04 6.05
CA SER A 91 9.67 18.05 6.27
C SER A 91 9.79 18.44 7.75
N SER A 92 8.64 18.62 8.44
CA SER A 92 8.62 18.95 9.86
C SER A 92 9.12 17.81 10.76
N GLU A 93 8.83 16.55 10.39
CA GLU A 93 9.31 15.37 11.14
C GLU A 93 10.83 15.24 11.01
N LEU A 94 11.37 15.46 9.79
CA LEU A 94 12.81 15.44 9.56
C LEU A 94 13.55 16.56 10.29
N GLU A 95 13.00 17.79 10.26
CA GLU A 95 13.56 18.92 10.99
C GLU A 95 13.59 18.66 12.51
N GLN A 96 12.53 18.07 13.06
CA GLN A 96 12.48 17.70 14.47
C GLN A 96 13.54 16.63 14.84
N ILE A 97 13.75 15.63 13.98
CA ILE A 97 14.78 14.60 14.17
C ILE A 97 16.18 15.23 14.13
N GLU A 98 16.42 16.12 13.17
CA GLU A 98 17.69 16.83 13.02
C GLU A 98 18.00 17.70 14.24
N LEU A 99 17.04 18.50 14.69
CA LEU A 99 17.18 19.36 15.87
C LEU A 99 17.43 18.54 17.15
N HIS A 100 16.71 17.44 17.34
CA HIS A 100 16.92 16.59 18.52
C HIS A 100 18.32 15.97 18.52
N ASN A 101 18.83 15.57 17.36
CA ASN A 101 20.14 14.96 17.24
C ASN A 101 21.26 15.98 17.45
N SER A 102 21.16 17.19 16.87
CA SER A 102 22.19 18.24 17.00
C SER A 102 22.40 18.71 18.45
N ILE A 103 21.36 18.67 19.29
CA ILE A 103 21.46 19.02 20.71
C ILE A 103 22.17 17.92 21.53
N ARG A 104 22.12 16.65 21.09
CA ARG A 104 22.53 15.48 21.88
C ARG A 104 23.68 14.68 21.25
N ASP A 105 24.54 15.30 20.46
CA ASP A 105 25.61 14.64 19.68
C ASP A 105 26.49 13.67 20.48
N ARG A 106 26.65 13.87 21.80
CA ARG A 106 27.44 12.98 22.68
C ARG A 106 26.73 11.69 23.10
N GLN A 107 25.41 11.55 22.87
CA GLN A 107 24.59 10.40 23.31
C GLN A 107 24.17 9.45 22.18
N GLY A 108 24.76 9.59 20.99
CA GLY A 108 24.46 8.76 19.81
C GLY A 108 23.17 9.19 19.08
N ARG A 109 23.14 8.96 17.77
CA ARG A 109 22.05 9.41 16.89
C ARG A 109 20.78 8.60 17.14
N ARG A 110 19.68 9.29 17.48
CA ARG A 110 18.36 8.68 17.66
C ARG A 110 17.57 8.75 16.35
N HIS A 111 16.56 7.88 16.23
CA HIS A 111 15.63 7.84 15.09
C HIS A 111 16.25 7.59 13.71
N CYS A 112 17.49 7.09 13.64
CA CYS A 112 18.19 6.82 12.39
C CYS A 112 17.37 5.93 11.42
N SER A 113 16.75 4.86 11.93
CA SER A 113 15.93 3.95 11.11
C SER A 113 14.72 4.64 10.48
N ARG A 114 13.97 5.44 11.26
CA ARG A 114 12.82 6.20 10.77
C ARG A 114 13.22 7.26 9.76
N GLU A 115 14.30 7.99 10.05
CA GLU A 115 14.84 9.01 9.16
C GLU A 115 15.27 8.42 7.81
N THR A 116 15.97 7.28 7.81
CA THR A 116 16.35 6.57 6.58
C THR A 116 15.14 6.14 5.77
N VAL A 117 14.11 5.58 6.40
CA VAL A 117 12.87 5.15 5.72
C VAL A 117 12.15 6.34 5.09
N ILE A 118 12.03 7.47 5.80
CA ILE A 118 11.41 8.69 5.26
C ILE A 118 12.19 9.20 4.05
N LYS A 119 13.51 9.34 4.17
CA LYS A 119 14.37 9.83 3.08
C LYS A 119 14.28 8.94 1.85
N GLN A 120 14.32 7.61 2.03
CA GLN A 120 14.13 6.66 0.93
C GLN A 120 12.75 6.78 0.28
N THR A 121 11.69 6.94 1.09
CA THR A 121 10.32 7.09 0.57
C THR A 121 10.17 8.38 -0.23
N MET A 122 10.67 9.51 0.30
CA MET A 122 10.63 10.80 -0.39
C MET A 122 11.42 10.77 -1.70
N GLU A 123 12.60 10.17 -1.69
CA GLU A 123 13.45 10.03 -2.88
C GLU A 123 12.73 9.21 -3.96
N GLN A 124 12.14 8.07 -3.59
CA GLN A 124 11.35 7.27 -4.51
C GLN A 124 10.18 8.07 -5.08
N GLU A 125 9.37 8.72 -4.25
CA GLU A 125 8.23 9.51 -4.72
C GLU A 125 8.63 10.68 -5.63
N ARG A 126 9.77 11.35 -5.35
CA ARG A 126 10.32 12.42 -6.20
C ARG A 126 10.76 11.88 -7.56
N GLN A 127 11.53 10.79 -7.58
CA GLN A 127 11.94 10.12 -8.83
C GLN A 127 10.73 9.73 -9.68
N GLN A 128 9.67 9.22 -9.04
CA GLN A 128 8.42 8.88 -9.73
C GLN A 128 7.74 10.12 -10.34
N TYR A 129 7.68 11.22 -9.58
CA TYR A 129 7.03 12.46 -10.01
C TYR A 129 7.76 13.15 -11.16
N GLU A 130 9.09 13.15 -11.13
CA GLU A 130 9.94 13.75 -12.17
C GLU A 130 10.00 12.88 -13.44
N GLY A 131 10.08 11.55 -13.28
CA GLY A 131 10.18 10.61 -14.38
C GLY A 131 8.84 10.33 -15.07
N TYR A 132 8.09 9.34 -14.56
CA TYR A 132 6.89 8.82 -15.23
C TYR A 132 5.58 9.52 -14.80
N GLY A 133 5.60 10.25 -13.68
CA GLY A 133 4.48 10.96 -13.08
C GLY A 133 3.86 10.22 -11.89
N LEU A 134 3.67 10.94 -10.79
CA LEU A 134 3.08 10.41 -9.57
C LEU A 134 1.58 10.14 -9.78
N GLU A 135 1.15 8.95 -9.37
CA GLU A 135 -0.26 8.54 -9.48
C GLU A 135 -1.09 9.12 -8.33
N ILE A 136 -2.06 9.97 -8.66
CA ILE A 136 -2.96 10.63 -7.70
C ILE A 136 -4.43 10.52 -8.17
N PRO A 137 -5.42 10.76 -7.30
CA PRO A 137 -6.82 10.86 -7.71
C PRO A 137 -7.03 11.90 -8.81
N ASP A 138 -7.93 11.62 -9.74
CA ASP A 138 -8.25 12.53 -10.84
C ASP A 138 -9.07 13.74 -10.36
N ILE A 139 -8.36 14.72 -9.81
CA ILE A 139 -8.90 15.99 -9.30
C ILE A 139 -9.15 17.03 -10.40
N LEU A 140 -8.72 16.76 -11.65
CA LEU A 140 -8.90 17.67 -12.79
C LEU A 140 -10.32 17.62 -13.36
N ASN A 141 -11.00 16.50 -13.14
CA ASN A 141 -12.38 16.27 -13.56
C ASN A 141 -13.33 16.49 -12.38
N ALA A 142 -14.27 17.42 -12.53
CA ALA A 142 -15.20 17.81 -11.46
C ALA A 142 -16.05 16.63 -10.94
N SER A 143 -16.52 15.75 -11.83
CA SER A 143 -17.28 14.55 -11.43
C SER A 143 -16.46 13.59 -10.58
N ASN A 144 -15.20 13.37 -10.94
CA ASN A 144 -14.30 12.48 -10.19
C ASN A 144 -13.91 13.11 -8.85
N LEU A 145 -13.68 14.42 -8.85
CA LEU A 145 -13.41 15.19 -7.63
C LEU A 145 -14.56 15.09 -6.62
N LYS A 146 -15.81 15.19 -7.09
CA LYS A 146 -17.00 15.02 -6.21
C LYS A 146 -17.03 13.63 -5.58
N MET A 147 -16.90 12.58 -6.40
CA MET A 147 -16.84 11.20 -5.90
C MET A 147 -15.70 10.99 -4.90
N PHE A 148 -14.54 11.59 -5.18
CA PHE A 148 -13.36 11.48 -4.30
C PHE A 148 -13.53 12.24 -2.98
N ARG A 149 -14.28 13.35 -2.96
CA ARG A 149 -14.61 14.08 -1.72
C ARG A 149 -15.58 13.32 -0.83
N GLU A 150 -16.58 12.68 -1.43
CA GLU A 150 -17.61 11.90 -0.75
C GLU A 150 -17.13 10.50 -0.36
N TRP A 151 -15.90 10.14 -0.73
CA TRP A 151 -15.33 8.85 -0.37
C TRP A 151 -15.17 8.74 1.16
N ASP A 152 -15.72 7.67 1.71
CA ASP A 152 -15.86 7.37 3.14
C ASP A 152 -14.72 6.52 3.70
N PHE A 153 -13.55 6.55 3.06
CA PHE A 153 -12.38 5.74 3.43
C PHE A 153 -12.57 4.23 3.34
N ASP A 154 -13.66 3.76 2.75
CA ASP A 154 -13.85 2.34 2.48
C ASP A 154 -12.86 1.90 1.40
N LEU A 155 -11.89 1.08 1.81
CA LEU A 155 -10.86 0.53 0.93
C LEU A 155 -11.44 -0.34 -0.18
N LYS A 156 -12.66 -0.87 -0.02
CA LYS A 156 -13.35 -1.65 -1.07
C LYS A 156 -13.79 -0.77 -2.24
N LYS A 157 -13.95 0.54 -2.02
CA LYS A 157 -14.34 1.52 -3.05
C LYS A 157 -13.13 2.12 -3.79
N LEU A 158 -11.90 1.79 -3.39
CA LEU A 158 -10.68 2.23 -4.09
C LEU A 158 -10.70 1.97 -5.61
N PRO A 159 -11.16 0.81 -6.12
CA PRO A 159 -11.21 0.57 -7.56
C PRO A 159 -12.13 1.53 -8.32
N ASN A 160 -13.10 2.16 -7.65
CA ASN A 160 -14.01 3.12 -8.28
C ASN A 160 -13.39 4.52 -8.40
N ILE A 161 -12.34 4.81 -7.63
CA ILE A 161 -11.64 6.10 -7.67
C ILE A 161 -10.73 6.10 -8.90
N LYS A 162 -11.00 7.03 -9.82
CA LYS A 162 -10.16 7.19 -11.01
C LYS A 162 -8.82 7.82 -10.62
N MET A 163 -7.74 7.13 -10.92
CA MET A 163 -6.38 7.59 -10.72
C MET A 163 -5.81 8.18 -12.01
N ARG A 164 -4.90 9.14 -11.88
CA ARG A 164 -4.20 9.80 -12.98
C ARG A 164 -2.74 10.03 -12.60
N LYS A 165 -1.84 9.77 -13.55
CA LYS A 165 -0.41 10.10 -13.41
C LYS A 165 -0.18 11.56 -13.78
N ILE A 166 0.40 12.32 -12.85
CA ILE A 166 0.78 13.71 -13.07
C ILE A 166 2.28 13.83 -12.92
N LYS A 167 2.93 14.32 -13.97
CA LYS A 167 4.37 14.61 -13.98
C LYS A 167 4.63 16.08 -13.70
N LEU A 168 5.82 16.36 -13.17
CA LEU A 168 6.30 17.72 -12.98
C LEU A 168 6.15 18.51 -14.29
N MET A 169 5.56 19.69 -14.18
CA MET A 169 5.36 20.56 -15.32
C MET A 169 6.67 21.30 -15.58
N MET A 170 7.60 20.67 -16.29
CA MET A 170 8.77 21.38 -16.80
C MET A 170 8.28 22.45 -17.78
N GLN A 171 8.48 23.72 -17.43
CA GLN A 171 8.35 24.83 -18.35
C GLN A 171 9.48 24.74 -19.38
N PHE A 172 9.37 23.82 -20.33
CA PHE A 172 10.10 23.97 -21.59
C PHE A 172 9.20 24.75 -22.53
N PRO A 173 9.62 25.92 -23.06
CA PRO A 173 8.95 26.47 -24.23
C PRO A 173 9.03 25.39 -25.31
N ARG A 174 7.88 25.02 -25.89
CA ARG A 174 7.87 24.17 -27.07
C ARG A 174 8.51 24.96 -28.21
N SER A 175 9.83 24.94 -28.29
CA SER A 175 10.55 25.47 -29.44
C SER A 175 10.14 24.67 -30.66
N ALA A 176 9.80 25.41 -31.72
CA ALA A 176 9.19 24.94 -32.94
C ALA A 176 9.97 23.78 -33.55
N ARG A 177 9.26 22.70 -33.90
CA ARG A 177 9.76 21.74 -34.89
C ARG A 177 9.76 22.46 -36.24
N GLY A 178 10.90 23.01 -36.62
CA GLY A 178 11.15 23.50 -37.97
C GLY A 178 10.95 22.35 -38.96
N LYS A 179 10.06 22.57 -39.94
CA LYS A 179 10.03 21.79 -41.17
C LYS A 179 11.35 22.06 -41.89
N LEU A 180 12.19 21.03 -42.05
CA LEU A 180 13.11 21.03 -43.19
C LEU A 180 12.29 20.64 -44.42
N LEU A 181 12.22 21.56 -45.37
CA LEU A 181 12.02 21.27 -46.80
C LEU A 181 13.36 20.87 -47.39
#